data_AF-A0A3C1WJF5-F1
#
_entry.id   AF-A0A3C1WJF5-F1
#
_cell.length_a   1.000
_cell.length_b   1.000
_cell.length_c   1.000
_cell.angle_alpha   90.00
_cell.angle_beta   90.00
_cell.angle_gamma   90.00
#
_symmetry.space_group_name_H-M   'P 1'
#
loop_
_entity.id
_entity.type
_entity.pdbx_description
1 polymer ?
#
loop_
_entity_poly.entity_id
_entity_poly.type
_entity_poly.pdbx_seq_one_letter_code
_entity_poly.pdbx_strand_id
1 'polypeptide(L)'
;MKNFKHILPFLSLILFSSSILTSCNSSSEQNEKHEDVVATYMDTTVKPGDDFFKYAVGNWVKNHPIPASENSWGIWKEVDEETYARILNINKDAAAQTDAPKGSNTQKIGDFWFTGMDSATIESQGISKLQPELDRINSITDLNSLLSVIAHETVIGAGPLFSMNIYQDEMNSEKNMLHFEQGGLGLPNRDYYFDPSARFVNIRIEYLKHVAKMLVLLGEDSVSAKAHAQNMFRLETDLAKASRKLEDLRDPYANYNKLTVDDFSKIAPSMNWKNLFEQMNLKNIDTVIVGQPEFYKQVEASMK
;
A
#
# COMPACT_ATOMS: atom_id res chain seq x y z
N MET A 1 -10.37 -73.55 -38.93
CA MET A 1 -9.95 -74.62 -39.86
C MET A 1 -10.02 -74.08 -41.28
N LYS A 2 -8.89 -74.11 -42.02
CA LYS A 2 -8.72 -74.09 -43.50
C LYS A 2 -9.46 -72.99 -44.27
N ASN A 3 -8.81 -71.87 -44.63
CA ASN A 3 -8.00 -71.62 -45.84
C ASN A 3 -8.46 -72.33 -47.14
N PHE A 4 -8.80 -71.55 -48.18
CA PHE A 4 -8.21 -71.48 -49.54
C PHE A 4 -9.25 -70.86 -50.52
N LYS A 5 -8.96 -69.70 -51.15
CA LYS A 5 -8.44 -69.53 -52.54
C LYS A 5 -9.52 -69.83 -53.61
N HIS A 6 -9.71 -69.12 -54.73
CA HIS A 6 -8.77 -68.53 -55.70
C HIS A 6 -9.58 -67.94 -56.90
N ILE A 7 -8.91 -67.19 -57.80
CA ILE A 7 -9.18 -67.00 -59.26
C ILE A 7 -9.91 -65.70 -59.71
N LEU A 8 -9.10 -64.77 -60.22
CA LEU A 8 -9.36 -63.82 -61.34
C LEU A 8 -9.28 -64.61 -62.68
N PRO A 9 -9.79 -64.17 -63.86
CA PRO A 9 -9.25 -62.94 -64.51
C PRO A 9 -10.05 -62.24 -65.67
N PHE A 10 -9.47 -61.13 -66.16
CA PHE A 10 -9.53 -60.58 -67.55
C PHE A 10 -10.87 -59.94 -68.04
N LEU A 11 -10.95 -58.86 -68.84
CA LEU A 11 -10.04 -58.20 -69.80
C LEU A 11 -10.64 -56.80 -70.19
N SER A 12 -9.78 -55.80 -70.43
CA SER A 12 -9.95 -54.66 -71.38
C SER A 12 -10.93 -53.49 -71.10
N LEU A 13 -10.72 -52.23 -71.52
CA LEU A 13 -9.59 -51.46 -72.06
C LEU A 13 -10.09 -49.99 -72.19
N ILE A 14 -9.40 -49.04 -71.55
CA ILE A 14 -9.09 -47.63 -71.93
C ILE A 14 -10.18 -46.74 -72.61
N LEU A 15 -10.51 -45.57 -72.01
CA LEU A 15 -10.36 -44.21 -72.63
C LEU A 15 -10.87 -43.05 -71.73
N PHE A 16 -9.94 -42.10 -71.49
CA PHE A 16 -10.11 -40.63 -71.36
C PHE A 16 -11.09 -40.04 -70.31
N SER A 17 -10.59 -39.43 -69.24
CA SER A 17 -10.20 -38.01 -69.12
C SER A 17 -11.36 -37.08 -68.76
N SER A 18 -11.29 -36.53 -67.54
CA SER A 18 -11.50 -35.10 -67.18
C SER A 18 -12.36 -34.90 -65.93
N SER A 19 -11.86 -34.00 -65.07
CA SER A 19 -12.58 -33.26 -64.02
C SER A 19 -12.72 -33.91 -62.65
N ILE A 20 -11.59 -34.05 -61.93
CA ILE A 20 -11.60 -33.97 -60.46
C ILE A 20 -11.37 -32.50 -60.08
N LEU A 21 -12.45 -31.74 -59.97
CA LEU A 21 -12.50 -30.48 -59.24
C LEU A 21 -13.83 -30.45 -58.53
N THR A 22 -13.82 -30.68 -57.22
CA THR A 22 -14.66 -30.05 -56.17
C THR A 22 -14.70 -30.96 -54.94
N SER A 23 -13.90 -30.61 -53.93
CA SER A 23 -14.37 -30.33 -52.56
C SER A 23 -13.16 -30.37 -51.61
N CYS A 24 -12.25 -29.40 -51.76
CA CYS A 24 -11.56 -28.88 -50.59
C CYS A 24 -12.59 -27.95 -49.92
N ASN A 25 -13.31 -28.48 -48.95
CA ASN A 25 -14.13 -27.68 -48.06
C ASN A 25 -13.16 -26.91 -47.16
N SER A 26 -12.63 -25.79 -47.66
CA SER A 26 -12.01 -24.80 -46.80
C SER A 26 -13.13 -24.23 -45.94
N SER A 27 -13.24 -24.73 -44.71
CA SER A 27 -13.85 -23.99 -43.62
C SER A 27 -13.16 -22.63 -43.59
N SER A 28 -13.82 -21.62 -44.16
CA SER A 28 -13.45 -20.23 -43.95
C SER A 28 -13.62 -19.99 -42.46
N GLU A 29 -12.52 -20.09 -41.72
CA GLU A 29 -12.41 -19.44 -40.42
C GLU A 29 -12.80 -17.99 -40.67
N GLN A 30 -13.97 -17.60 -40.15
CA GLN A 30 -14.30 -16.19 -40.05
C GLN A 30 -13.26 -15.59 -39.12
N ASN A 31 -12.27 -14.97 -39.73
CA ASN A 31 -11.29 -14.14 -39.04
C ASN A 31 -12.06 -12.89 -38.60
N GLU A 32 -12.74 -12.97 -37.44
CA GLU A 32 -13.29 -11.79 -36.78
C GLU A 32 -12.13 -10.83 -36.57
N LYS A 33 -12.12 -9.77 -37.38
CA LYS A 33 -11.09 -8.73 -37.34
C LYS A 33 -11.37 -7.90 -36.09
N HIS A 34 -10.93 -8.39 -34.92
CA HIS A 34 -10.97 -7.59 -33.70
C HIS A 34 -10.21 -6.30 -33.96
N GLU A 35 -10.85 -5.17 -33.66
CA GLU A 35 -10.22 -3.86 -33.74
C GLU A 35 -9.00 -3.85 -32.81
N ASP A 36 -7.85 -3.42 -33.31
CA ASP A 36 -6.65 -3.28 -32.49
C ASP A 36 -6.88 -2.13 -31.52
N VAL A 37 -7.26 -2.47 -30.29
CA VAL A 37 -7.57 -1.52 -29.22
C VAL A 37 -6.40 -0.57 -28.96
N VAL A 38 -5.16 -1.03 -29.12
CA VAL A 38 -3.98 -0.17 -28.97
C VAL A 38 -3.91 0.85 -30.11
N ALA A 39 -4.22 0.44 -31.34
CA ALA A 39 -4.28 1.36 -32.47
C ALA A 39 -5.34 2.46 -32.29
N THR A 40 -6.44 2.19 -31.57
CA THR A 40 -7.47 3.21 -31.27
C THR A 40 -6.99 4.31 -30.31
N TYR A 41 -5.95 4.03 -29.52
CA TYR A 41 -5.39 4.96 -28.53
C TYR A 41 -4.33 5.91 -29.10
N MET A 42 -3.78 5.56 -30.28
CA MET A 42 -2.73 6.33 -30.92
C MET A 42 -3.27 7.64 -31.51
N ASP A 43 -2.55 8.75 -31.30
CA ASP A 43 -2.77 10.01 -32.00
C ASP A 43 -1.77 10.14 -33.15
N THR A 44 -2.17 9.65 -34.34
CA THR A 44 -1.32 9.68 -35.54
C THR A 44 -1.11 11.08 -36.11
N THR A 45 -1.71 12.13 -35.53
CA THR A 45 -1.43 13.52 -35.91
C THR A 45 -0.12 14.03 -35.32
N VAL A 46 0.38 13.38 -34.26
CA VAL A 46 1.68 13.65 -33.64
C VAL A 46 2.74 12.75 -34.27
N LYS A 47 3.91 13.30 -34.59
CA LYS A 47 5.02 12.46 -35.08
C LYS A 47 5.65 11.72 -33.91
N PRO A 48 5.93 10.41 -34.02
CA PRO A 48 6.51 9.63 -32.93
C PRO A 48 7.88 10.13 -32.46
N GLY A 49 8.65 10.77 -33.34
CA GLY A 49 9.95 11.35 -32.99
C GLY A 49 9.89 12.68 -32.23
N ASP A 50 8.74 13.37 -32.27
CA ASP A 50 8.56 14.65 -31.59
C ASP A 50 8.04 14.43 -30.15
N ASP A 51 7.04 13.56 -29.99
CA ASP A 51 6.46 13.18 -28.69
C ASP A 51 5.85 11.77 -28.80
N PHE A 52 6.65 10.76 -28.46
CA PHE A 52 6.21 9.37 -28.56
C PHE A 52 5.04 9.04 -27.62
N PHE A 53 4.95 9.71 -26.47
CA PHE A 53 3.86 9.49 -25.52
C PHE A 53 2.53 9.95 -26.12
N LYS A 54 2.46 11.17 -26.66
CA LYS A 54 1.24 11.64 -27.32
C LYS A 54 0.91 10.84 -28.57
N TYR A 55 1.92 10.46 -29.36
CA TYR A 55 1.68 9.58 -30.51
C TYR A 55 1.06 8.24 -30.10
N ALA A 56 1.61 7.60 -29.07
CA ALA A 56 1.19 6.26 -28.67
C ALA A 56 -0.16 6.23 -27.95
N VAL A 57 -0.45 7.20 -27.08
CA VAL A 57 -1.63 7.17 -26.19
C VAL A 57 -2.45 8.48 -26.16
N GLY A 58 -2.20 9.41 -27.08
CA GLY A 58 -2.82 10.74 -27.06
C GLY A 58 -4.34 10.72 -27.13
N ASN A 59 -4.92 9.83 -27.94
CA ASN A 59 -6.38 9.68 -28.00
C ASN A 59 -6.95 9.06 -26.72
N TRP A 60 -6.22 8.13 -26.08
CA TRP A 60 -6.63 7.58 -24.79
C TRP A 60 -6.66 8.66 -23.71
N VAL A 61 -5.59 9.44 -23.56
CA VAL A 61 -5.51 10.53 -22.54
C VAL A 61 -6.63 11.55 -22.73
N LYS A 62 -6.97 11.88 -23.98
CA LYS A 62 -8.06 12.82 -24.29
C LYS A 62 -9.44 12.29 -23.89
N ASN A 63 -9.66 10.98 -24.05
CA ASN A 63 -10.96 10.35 -23.82
C ASN A 63 -11.15 9.83 -22.39
N HIS A 64 -10.08 9.79 -21.58
CA HIS A 64 -10.11 9.29 -20.21
C HIS A 64 -9.58 10.37 -19.24
N PRO A 65 -10.34 11.48 -19.04
CA PRO A 65 -9.96 12.50 -18.09
C PRO A 65 -9.94 11.91 -16.67
N ILE A 66 -9.07 12.44 -15.81
CA ILE A 66 -8.97 12.00 -14.41
C ILE A 66 -10.31 12.24 -13.72
N PRO A 67 -11.00 11.19 -13.21
CA PRO A 67 -12.25 11.34 -12.48
C PRO A 67 -12.08 12.24 -11.26
N ALA A 68 -13.13 12.96 -10.86
CA ALA A 68 -13.07 13.88 -9.72
C ALA A 68 -12.75 13.20 -8.37
N SER A 69 -13.00 11.89 -8.26
CA SER A 69 -12.66 11.07 -7.09
C SER A 69 -11.21 10.57 -7.08
N GLU A 70 -10.48 10.76 -8.18
CA GLU A 70 -9.15 10.19 -8.38
C GLU A 70 -8.07 11.29 -8.49
N ASN A 71 -6.85 10.96 -8.09
CA ASN A 71 -5.70 11.84 -8.24
C ASN A 71 -4.90 11.57 -9.54
N SER A 72 -5.17 10.44 -10.20
CA SER A 72 -4.50 9.95 -11.39
C SER A 72 -5.39 8.95 -12.11
N TRP A 73 -5.24 8.86 -13.43
CA TRP A 73 -5.99 7.91 -14.25
C TRP A 73 -5.08 7.34 -15.34
N GLY A 74 -5.08 6.02 -15.48
CA GLY A 74 -4.17 5.28 -16.33
C GLY A 74 -4.66 3.84 -16.49
N ILE A 75 -4.04 3.09 -17.41
CA ILE A 75 -4.42 1.69 -17.66
C ILE A 75 -4.38 0.82 -16.40
N TRP A 76 -3.42 1.06 -15.49
CA TRP A 76 -3.36 0.34 -14.21
C TRP A 76 -4.56 0.62 -13.31
N LYS A 77 -5.08 1.85 -13.32
CA LYS A 77 -6.30 2.21 -12.59
C LYS A 77 -7.53 1.51 -13.18
N GLU A 78 -7.61 1.35 -14.50
CA GLU A 78 -8.70 0.58 -15.12
C GLU A 78 -8.66 -0.90 -14.70
N VAL A 79 -7.46 -1.49 -14.65
CA VAL A 79 -7.26 -2.86 -14.15
C VAL A 79 -7.61 -2.97 -12.66
N ASP A 80 -7.22 -1.98 -11.85
CA ASP A 80 -7.57 -1.91 -10.43
C ASP A 80 -9.09 -1.83 -10.24
N GLU A 81 -9.79 -0.97 -11.00
CA GLU A 81 -11.25 -0.84 -10.94
C GLU A 81 -11.98 -2.14 -11.30
N GLU A 82 -11.55 -2.81 -12.36
CA GLU A 82 -12.11 -4.12 -12.73
C GLU A 82 -11.88 -5.14 -11.61
N THR A 83 -10.68 -5.14 -11.03
CA THR A 83 -10.31 -6.02 -9.92
C THR A 83 -11.16 -5.71 -8.68
N TYR A 84 -11.34 -4.45 -8.32
CA TYR A 84 -12.17 -4.02 -7.21
C TYR A 84 -13.64 -4.37 -7.43
N ALA A 85 -14.17 -4.26 -8.65
CA ALA A 85 -15.53 -4.70 -8.95
C ALA A 85 -15.73 -6.20 -8.71
N ARG A 86 -14.73 -7.02 -9.06
CA ARG A 86 -14.76 -8.48 -8.80
C ARG A 86 -14.66 -8.78 -7.30
N ILE A 87 -13.74 -8.12 -6.57
CA ILE A 87 -13.59 -8.27 -5.12
C ILE A 87 -14.87 -7.81 -4.39
N LEU A 88 -15.49 -6.72 -4.84
CA LEU A 88 -16.75 -6.23 -4.31
C LEU A 88 -17.86 -7.28 -4.42
N ASN A 89 -17.95 -7.96 -5.56
CA ASN A 89 -18.94 -9.03 -5.75
C ASN A 89 -18.64 -10.22 -4.82
N ILE A 90 -17.38 -10.64 -4.69
CA ILE A 90 -16.97 -11.69 -3.74
C ILE A 90 -17.40 -11.34 -2.30
N ASN A 91 -17.16 -10.10 -1.88
CA ASN A 91 -17.52 -9.63 -0.55
C ASN A 91 -19.05 -9.58 -0.34
N LYS A 92 -19.80 -9.12 -1.35
CA LYS A 92 -21.27 -9.10 -1.32
C LYS A 92 -21.85 -10.51 -1.26
N ASP A 93 -21.34 -11.43 -2.07
CA ASP A 93 -21.78 -12.83 -2.10
C ASP A 93 -21.49 -13.51 -0.76
N ALA A 94 -20.29 -13.29 -0.20
CA ALA A 94 -19.93 -13.80 1.12
C ALA A 94 -20.81 -13.23 2.23
N ALA A 95 -21.11 -11.93 2.22
CA ALA A 95 -21.99 -11.28 3.19
C ALA A 95 -23.46 -11.71 3.07
N ALA A 96 -23.91 -12.08 1.87
CA ALA A 96 -25.25 -12.60 1.64
C ALA A 96 -25.44 -14.05 2.10
N GLN A 97 -24.34 -14.80 2.28
CA GLN A 97 -24.38 -16.20 2.68
C GLN A 97 -24.52 -16.36 4.20
N THR A 98 -25.76 -16.35 4.68
CA THR A 98 -26.10 -16.40 6.12
C THR A 98 -25.94 -17.77 6.77
N ASP A 99 -25.72 -18.83 5.98
CA ASP A 99 -25.52 -20.21 6.43
C ASP A 99 -24.05 -20.67 6.38
N ALA A 100 -23.11 -19.75 6.11
CA ALA A 100 -21.69 -20.06 6.07
C ALA A 100 -21.22 -20.66 7.41
N PRO A 101 -20.42 -21.75 7.39
CA PRO A 101 -19.92 -22.36 8.62
C PRO A 101 -19.13 -21.36 9.47
N LYS A 102 -19.39 -21.33 10.78
CA LYS A 102 -18.70 -20.43 11.71
C LYS A 102 -17.18 -20.63 11.64
N GLY A 103 -16.45 -19.52 11.46
CA GLY A 103 -14.99 -19.51 11.35
C GLY A 103 -14.44 -19.82 9.94
N SER A 104 -15.31 -20.12 8.97
CA SER A 104 -14.92 -20.26 7.56
C SER A 104 -14.45 -18.92 6.97
N ASN A 105 -13.70 -19.00 5.86
CA ASN A 105 -13.26 -17.79 5.16
C ASN A 105 -14.45 -16.98 4.63
N THR A 106 -15.50 -17.63 4.14
CA THR A 106 -16.72 -16.95 3.67
C THR A 106 -17.34 -16.11 4.78
N GLN A 107 -17.54 -16.68 5.98
CA GLN A 107 -18.10 -15.94 7.11
C GLN A 107 -17.19 -14.78 7.53
N LYS A 108 -15.87 -14.99 7.61
CA LYS A 108 -14.93 -13.93 7.97
C LYS A 108 -14.91 -12.78 6.96
N ILE A 109 -14.95 -13.08 5.67
CA ILE A 109 -14.98 -12.08 4.59
C ILE A 109 -16.28 -11.28 4.66
N GLY A 110 -17.43 -11.97 4.75
CA GLY A 110 -18.74 -11.32 4.84
C GLY A 110 -18.86 -10.41 6.06
N ASP A 111 -18.47 -10.89 7.24
CA ASP A 111 -18.53 -10.13 8.49
C ASP A 111 -17.58 -8.93 8.46
N PHE A 112 -16.34 -9.10 8.01
CA PHE A 112 -15.37 -8.01 7.92
C PHE A 112 -15.83 -6.93 6.94
N TRP A 113 -16.34 -7.34 5.77
CA TRP A 113 -16.91 -6.41 4.80
C TRP A 113 -18.08 -5.61 5.39
N PHE A 114 -18.97 -6.29 6.12
CA PHE A 114 -20.11 -5.64 6.79
C PHE A 114 -19.66 -4.56 7.78
N THR A 115 -18.53 -4.74 8.47
CA THR A 115 -18.02 -3.73 9.43
C THR A 115 -17.73 -2.37 8.79
N GLY A 116 -17.41 -2.32 7.49
CA GLY A 116 -17.19 -1.08 6.76
C GLY A 116 -18.43 -0.52 6.09
N MET A 117 -19.48 -1.33 5.91
CA MET A 117 -20.71 -0.96 5.19
C MET A 117 -21.83 -0.46 6.08
N ASP A 118 -21.86 -0.85 7.36
CA ASP A 118 -22.88 -0.39 8.31
C ASP A 118 -22.58 1.02 8.84
N SER A 119 -22.70 2.01 7.95
CA SER A 119 -22.46 3.42 8.26
C SER A 119 -23.42 3.98 9.31
N ALA A 120 -24.64 3.43 9.42
CA ALA A 120 -25.61 3.83 10.44
C ALA A 120 -25.11 3.48 11.84
N THR A 121 -24.61 2.25 12.02
CA THR A 121 -24.00 1.86 13.29
C THR A 121 -22.73 2.65 13.57
N ILE A 122 -21.84 2.83 12.58
CA ILE A 122 -20.61 3.62 12.73
C ILE A 122 -20.94 5.04 13.22
N GLU A 123 -21.88 5.72 12.56
CA GLU A 123 -22.28 7.09 12.93
C GLU A 123 -22.91 7.13 14.33
N SER A 124 -23.78 6.17 14.66
CA SER A 124 -24.40 6.11 15.99
C SER A 124 -23.40 5.90 17.13
N GLN A 125 -22.30 5.18 16.86
CA GLN A 125 -21.26 4.90 17.83
C GLN A 125 -20.29 6.09 17.99
N GLY A 126 -20.17 6.93 16.97
CA GLY A 126 -19.23 8.05 16.94
C GLY A 126 -17.82 7.61 17.35
N ILE A 127 -17.16 8.40 18.19
CA ILE A 127 -15.81 8.09 18.69
C ILE A 127 -15.78 7.20 19.94
N SER A 128 -16.92 6.68 20.41
CA SER A 128 -17.00 5.95 21.68
C SER A 128 -16.05 4.74 21.77
N LYS A 129 -15.77 4.09 20.63
CA LYS A 129 -14.85 2.95 20.55
C LYS A 129 -13.37 3.34 20.69
N LEU A 130 -13.02 4.61 20.50
CA LEU A 130 -11.67 5.13 20.69
C LEU A 130 -11.40 5.56 22.14
N GLN A 131 -12.44 5.69 22.98
CA GLN A 131 -12.30 6.20 24.35
C GLN A 131 -11.24 5.47 25.18
N PRO A 132 -11.12 4.13 25.16
CA PRO A 132 -10.08 3.44 25.93
C PRO A 132 -8.65 3.87 25.54
N GLU A 133 -8.41 4.17 24.27
CA GLU A 133 -7.09 4.62 23.79
C GLU A 133 -6.87 6.10 24.11
N LEU A 134 -7.91 6.93 24.01
CA LEU A 134 -7.84 8.32 24.44
C LEU A 134 -7.57 8.43 25.95
N ASP A 135 -8.22 7.60 26.77
CA ASP A 135 -7.99 7.54 28.21
C ASP A 135 -6.56 7.09 28.53
N ARG A 136 -6.03 6.12 27.77
CA ARG A 136 -4.65 5.67 27.87
C ARG A 136 -3.68 6.81 27.58
N ILE A 137 -3.88 7.56 26.49
CA ILE A 137 -3.05 8.72 26.14
C ILE A 137 -3.16 9.83 27.21
N ASN A 138 -4.36 10.12 27.69
CA ASN A 138 -4.60 11.14 28.72
C ASN A 138 -3.99 10.79 30.08
N SER A 139 -3.71 9.50 30.33
CA SER A 139 -3.07 9.03 31.55
C SER A 139 -1.54 9.20 31.58
N ILE A 140 -0.93 9.68 30.49
CA ILE A 140 0.50 9.92 30.41
C ILE A 140 0.88 11.09 31.32
N THR A 141 1.71 10.83 32.33
CA THR A 141 2.19 11.84 33.29
C THR A 141 3.70 11.95 33.36
N ASP A 142 4.41 11.00 32.77
CA ASP A 142 5.87 10.89 32.81
C ASP A 142 6.40 10.10 31.60
N LEU A 143 7.73 10.02 31.49
CA LEU A 143 8.38 9.31 30.40
C LEU A 143 8.06 7.80 30.38
N ASN A 144 7.93 7.14 31.53
CA ASN A 144 7.67 5.70 31.57
C ASN A 144 6.25 5.37 31.08
N SER A 145 5.27 6.17 31.49
CA SER A 145 3.89 6.08 30.99
C SER A 145 3.83 6.40 29.50
N LEU A 146 4.57 7.41 29.01
CA LEU A 146 4.69 7.70 27.57
C LEU A 146 5.23 6.50 26.79
N LEU A 147 6.35 5.91 27.21
CA LEU A 147 6.93 4.74 26.54
C LEU A 147 5.98 3.55 26.56
N SER A 148 5.21 3.38 27.63
CA SER A 148 4.20 2.31 27.72
C SER A 148 3.05 2.50 26.74
N VAL A 149 2.64 3.75 26.49
CA VAL A 149 1.67 4.05 25.43
C VAL A 149 2.29 3.83 24.05
N ILE A 150 3.52 4.30 23.80
CA ILE A 150 4.22 4.06 22.52
C ILE A 150 4.32 2.56 22.21
N ALA A 151 4.66 1.73 23.21
CA ALA A 151 4.71 0.27 23.06
C ALA A 151 3.36 -0.31 22.66
N HIS A 152 2.29 0.07 23.36
CA HIS A 152 0.93 -0.37 23.05
C HIS A 152 0.49 0.05 21.64
N GLU A 153 0.64 1.33 21.30
CA GLU A 153 0.27 1.89 20.00
C GLU A 153 1.05 1.24 18.84
N THR A 154 2.30 0.85 19.08
CA THR A 154 3.09 0.10 18.08
C THR A 154 2.52 -1.30 17.86
N VAL A 155 2.10 -2.00 18.92
CA VAL A 155 1.52 -3.36 18.83
C VAL A 155 0.18 -3.37 18.10
N ILE A 156 -0.63 -2.32 18.25
CA ILE A 156 -1.92 -2.20 17.55
C ILE A 156 -1.82 -1.56 16.16
N GLY A 157 -0.61 -1.20 15.72
CA GLY A 157 -0.34 -0.71 14.36
C GLY A 157 -0.48 0.80 14.15
N ALA A 158 -0.59 1.61 15.20
CA ALA A 158 -0.59 3.07 15.11
C ALA A 158 0.83 3.67 15.06
N GLY A 159 1.80 3.06 15.77
CA GLY A 159 3.24 3.33 15.64
C GLY A 159 3.68 4.80 15.73
N PRO A 160 3.59 5.45 16.91
CA PRO A 160 4.03 6.83 17.08
C PRO A 160 5.55 6.95 17.11
N LEU A 161 6.06 8.16 16.82
CA LEU A 161 7.45 8.62 17.00
C LEU A 161 8.49 8.03 16.03
N PHE A 162 8.49 6.73 15.75
CA PHE A 162 9.44 6.07 14.84
C PHE A 162 8.79 4.90 14.11
N SER A 163 9.39 4.47 12.99
CA SER A 163 8.98 3.26 12.28
C SER A 163 9.78 2.07 12.81
N MET A 164 9.08 0.95 13.03
CA MET A 164 9.68 -0.30 13.48
C MET A 164 9.00 -1.46 12.77
N ASN A 165 9.79 -2.31 12.12
CA ASN A 165 9.28 -3.44 11.35
C ASN A 165 10.21 -4.64 11.47
N ILE A 166 9.69 -5.82 11.13
CA ILE A 166 10.49 -7.05 11.06
C ILE A 166 10.68 -7.40 9.59
N TYR A 167 11.92 -7.33 9.12
CA TYR A 167 12.32 -7.66 7.77
C TYR A 167 13.52 -8.61 7.77
N GLN A 168 13.83 -9.16 6.60
CA GLN A 168 15.02 -9.97 6.39
C GLN A 168 16.29 -9.12 6.58
N ASP A 169 17.34 -9.67 7.21
CA ASP A 169 18.64 -9.01 7.36
C ASP A 169 19.32 -8.92 5.98
N GLU A 170 19.67 -7.71 5.55
CA GLU A 170 20.26 -7.45 4.23
C GLU A 170 21.62 -8.13 4.04
N MET A 171 22.34 -8.39 5.14
CA MET A 171 23.64 -9.09 5.13
C MET A 171 23.52 -10.58 5.51
N ASN A 172 22.32 -11.04 5.90
CA ASN A 172 22.04 -12.45 6.18
C ASN A 172 20.57 -12.79 5.91
N SER A 173 20.25 -13.10 4.66
CA SER A 173 18.88 -13.36 4.23
C SER A 173 18.22 -14.60 4.86
N GLU A 174 18.96 -15.44 5.60
CA GLU A 174 18.36 -16.55 6.36
C GLU A 174 17.70 -16.11 7.67
N LYS A 175 17.87 -14.84 8.06
CA LYS A 175 17.37 -14.31 9.33
C LYS A 175 16.46 -13.11 9.12
N ASN A 176 15.46 -13.00 9.99
CA ASN A 176 14.72 -11.76 10.19
C ASN A 176 15.34 -10.96 11.32
N MET A 177 15.28 -9.65 11.22
CA MET A 177 15.80 -8.68 12.16
C MET A 177 14.77 -7.58 12.42
N LEU A 178 14.84 -7.01 13.61
CA LEU A 178 14.07 -5.82 13.95
C LEU A 178 14.76 -4.60 13.34
N HIS A 179 14.04 -3.91 12.46
CA HIS A 179 14.49 -2.72 11.75
C HIS A 179 13.84 -1.48 12.37
N PHE A 180 14.66 -0.45 12.55
CA PHE A 180 14.30 0.85 13.11
C PHE A 180 14.57 1.94 12.09
N GLU A 181 13.54 2.70 11.74
CA GLU A 181 13.62 3.75 10.73
C GLU A 181 13.05 5.07 11.27
N GLN A 182 13.49 6.18 10.68
CA GLN A 182 12.90 7.48 10.91
C GLN A 182 11.38 7.45 10.70
N GLY A 183 10.65 8.19 11.53
CA GLY A 183 9.20 8.21 11.49
C GLY A 183 8.63 9.41 12.25
N GLY A 184 7.39 9.27 12.72
CA GLY A 184 6.75 10.30 13.54
C GLY A 184 6.38 11.58 12.80
N LEU A 185 6.27 11.53 11.46
CA LEU A 185 5.83 12.67 10.63
C LEU A 185 4.43 12.41 10.10
N GLY A 186 3.50 13.36 10.24
CA GLY A 186 2.20 13.29 9.60
C GLY A 186 2.16 13.83 8.16
N LEU A 187 3.24 14.45 7.67
CA LEU A 187 3.43 14.76 6.25
C LEU A 187 4.37 13.73 5.58
N PRO A 188 4.28 13.52 4.25
CA PRO A 188 4.89 12.36 3.58
C PRO A 188 6.41 12.17 3.76
N ASN A 189 7.17 13.25 3.97
CA ASN A 189 8.60 13.20 4.27
C ASN A 189 9.08 14.56 4.77
N ARG A 190 10.38 14.65 5.13
CA ARG A 190 11.00 15.86 5.66
C ARG A 190 10.86 17.10 4.77
N ASP A 191 10.88 16.95 3.44
CA ASP A 191 10.91 18.11 2.54
C ASP A 191 9.59 18.88 2.57
N TYR A 192 8.48 18.21 2.94
CA TYR A 192 7.20 18.88 3.18
C TYR A 192 7.25 19.91 4.33
N TYR A 193 8.21 19.78 5.25
CA TYR A 193 8.40 20.72 6.36
C TYR A 193 9.28 21.91 5.97
N PHE A 194 10.15 21.78 4.96
CA PHE A 194 11.20 22.78 4.66
C PHE A 194 11.15 23.39 3.26
N ASP A 195 10.52 22.76 2.27
CA ASP A 195 10.43 23.31 0.91
C ASP A 195 9.67 24.66 0.93
N PRO A 196 10.30 25.76 0.45
CA PRO A 196 9.73 27.10 0.55
C PRO A 196 8.74 27.43 -0.58
N SER A 197 8.56 26.55 -1.57
CA SER A 197 7.64 26.81 -2.67
C SER A 197 6.20 26.92 -2.20
N ALA A 198 5.41 27.72 -2.93
CA ALA A 198 4.03 28.04 -2.55
C ALA A 198 3.17 26.80 -2.29
N ARG A 199 3.40 25.71 -3.05
CA ARG A 199 2.71 24.42 -2.86
C ARG A 199 2.94 23.86 -1.45
N PHE A 200 4.18 23.72 -1.02
CA PHE A 200 4.49 23.12 0.29
C PHE A 200 4.17 24.05 1.46
N VAL A 201 4.32 25.38 1.27
CA VAL A 201 3.80 26.37 2.23
C VAL A 201 2.31 26.18 2.45
N ASN A 202 1.53 26.04 1.37
CA ASN A 202 0.10 25.81 1.46
C ASN A 202 -0.24 24.47 2.13
N ILE A 203 0.50 23.40 1.82
CA ILE A 203 0.29 22.09 2.46
C ILE A 203 0.48 22.18 3.98
N ARG A 204 1.52 22.86 4.48
CA ARG A 204 1.71 23.06 5.93
C ARG A 204 0.57 23.83 6.58
N ILE A 205 0.03 24.84 5.88
CA ILE A 205 -1.12 25.61 6.35
C ILE A 205 -2.37 24.73 6.47
N GLU A 206 -2.67 23.94 5.44
CA GLU A 206 -3.84 23.05 5.44
C GLU A 206 -3.68 21.88 6.41
N TYR A 207 -2.46 21.38 6.60
CA TYR A 207 -2.16 20.33 7.56
C TYR A 207 -2.43 20.79 9.01
N LEU A 208 -1.97 21.98 9.40
CA LEU A 208 -2.28 22.56 10.71
C LEU A 208 -3.79 22.75 10.93
N LYS A 209 -4.52 23.18 9.89
CA LYS A 209 -5.99 23.30 9.95
C LYS A 209 -6.65 21.94 10.14
N HIS A 210 -6.18 20.93 9.41
CA HIS A 210 -6.68 19.56 9.50
C HIS A 210 -6.51 19.01 10.92
N VAL A 211 -5.30 19.09 11.47
CA VAL A 211 -4.99 18.58 12.83
C VAL A 211 -5.84 19.29 13.89
N ALA A 212 -5.91 20.63 13.84
CA ALA A 212 -6.76 21.38 14.77
C ALA A 212 -8.24 20.99 14.64
N LYS A 213 -8.73 20.74 13.42
CA LYS A 213 -10.10 20.28 13.20
C LYS A 213 -10.34 18.89 13.79
N MET A 214 -9.38 17.97 13.64
CA MET A 214 -9.45 16.63 14.23
C MET A 214 -9.51 16.70 15.76
N LEU A 215 -8.69 17.54 16.40
CA LEU A 215 -8.71 17.74 17.85
C LEU A 215 -10.05 18.32 18.34
N VAL A 216 -10.65 19.25 17.59
CA VAL A 216 -12.01 19.75 17.89
C VAL A 216 -13.05 18.64 17.78
N LEU A 217 -12.94 17.75 16.77
CA LEU A 217 -13.84 16.59 16.64
C LEU A 217 -13.66 15.57 17.78
N LEU A 218 -12.48 15.53 18.41
CA LEU A 218 -12.19 14.74 19.60
C LEU A 218 -12.65 15.42 20.91
N GLY A 219 -13.20 16.64 20.84
CA GLY A 219 -13.82 17.33 21.96
C GLY A 219 -13.01 18.49 22.56
N GLU A 220 -11.85 18.83 22.00
CA GLU A 220 -11.10 20.02 22.43
C GLU A 220 -11.80 21.32 22.00
N ASP A 221 -11.62 22.39 22.78
CA ASP A 221 -12.01 23.72 22.35
C ASP A 221 -11.08 24.22 21.23
N SER A 222 -11.57 25.14 20.40
CA SER A 222 -10.83 25.60 19.21
C SER A 222 -9.52 26.33 19.53
N VAL A 223 -9.36 26.90 20.73
CA VAL A 223 -8.13 27.59 21.14
C VAL A 223 -7.07 26.56 21.50
N SER A 224 -7.40 25.61 22.37
CA SER A 224 -6.52 24.50 22.77
C SER A 224 -6.12 23.66 21.56
N ALA A 225 -7.09 23.27 20.71
CA ALA A 225 -6.84 22.49 19.51
C ALA A 225 -5.82 23.14 18.56
N LYS A 226 -5.91 24.47 18.38
CA LYS A 226 -4.94 25.21 17.55
C LYS A 226 -3.55 25.23 18.18
N ALA A 227 -3.46 25.43 19.49
CA ALA A 227 -2.18 25.43 20.20
C ALA A 227 -1.52 24.04 20.18
N HIS A 228 -2.30 22.98 20.41
CA HIS A 228 -1.84 21.59 20.35
C HIS A 228 -1.40 21.19 18.93
N ALA A 229 -2.15 21.58 17.88
CA ALA A 229 -1.72 21.37 16.50
C ALA A 229 -0.37 22.03 16.19
N GLN A 230 -0.12 23.24 16.72
CA GLN A 230 1.18 23.91 16.58
C GLN A 230 2.30 23.20 17.34
N ASN A 231 2.03 22.72 18.55
CA ASN A 231 3.00 21.95 19.34
C ASN A 231 3.37 20.64 18.63
N MET A 232 2.37 19.92 18.11
CA MET A 232 2.58 18.71 17.32
C MET A 232 3.43 19.01 16.08
N PHE A 233 3.06 20.02 15.30
CA PHE A 233 3.82 20.39 14.10
C PHE A 233 5.27 20.81 14.42
N ARG A 234 5.51 21.46 15.57
CA ARG A 234 6.88 21.77 16.03
C ARG A 234 7.67 20.49 16.31
N LEU A 235 7.10 19.54 17.05
CA LEU A 235 7.73 18.25 17.33
C LEU A 235 8.06 17.51 16.03
N GLU A 236 7.10 17.39 15.12
CA GLU A 236 7.32 16.78 13.80
C GLU A 236 8.40 17.51 13.01
N THR A 237 8.42 18.85 13.05
CA THR A 237 9.46 19.63 12.37
C THR A 237 10.84 19.34 12.92
N ASP A 238 10.99 19.16 14.24
CA ASP A 238 12.26 18.81 14.85
C ASP A 238 12.71 17.39 14.47
N LEU A 239 11.79 16.42 14.43
CA LEU A 239 12.05 15.08 13.91
C LEU A 239 12.43 15.10 12.41
N ALA A 240 11.74 15.92 11.61
CA ALA A 240 12.00 16.07 10.18
C ALA A 240 13.39 16.68 9.91
N LYS A 241 13.89 17.56 10.77
CA LYS A 241 15.26 18.11 10.64
C LYS A 241 16.31 17.01 10.70
N ALA A 242 16.13 16.03 11.57
CA ALA A 242 17.05 14.91 11.78
C ALA A 242 16.78 13.71 10.85
N SER A 243 15.66 13.72 10.13
CA SER A 243 15.34 12.73 9.11
C SER A 243 16.20 12.93 7.87
N ARG A 244 16.61 11.83 7.23
CA ARG A 244 17.28 11.81 5.92
C ARG A 244 16.33 12.15 4.79
N LYS A 245 16.90 12.67 3.69
CA LYS A 245 16.17 12.91 2.44
C LYS A 245 15.88 11.60 1.72
N LEU A 246 14.91 11.62 0.81
CA LEU A 246 14.50 10.42 0.07
C LEU A 246 15.64 9.81 -0.75
N GLU A 247 16.52 10.63 -1.33
CA GLU A 247 17.69 10.15 -2.06
C GLU A 247 18.70 9.42 -1.15
N ASP A 248 18.89 9.88 0.08
CA ASP A 248 19.82 9.28 1.05
C ASP A 248 19.26 7.97 1.63
N LEU A 249 17.93 7.80 1.63
CA LEU A 249 17.28 6.54 2.04
C LEU A 249 17.47 5.40 1.03
N ARG A 250 17.97 5.69 -0.18
CA ARG A 250 18.18 4.68 -1.23
C ARG A 250 19.54 4.00 -1.18
N ASP A 251 20.47 4.48 -0.34
CA ASP A 251 21.75 3.82 -0.14
C ASP A 251 21.60 2.68 0.89
N PRO A 252 21.59 1.40 0.47
CA PRO A 252 21.37 0.30 1.39
C PRO A 252 22.52 0.15 2.41
N TYR A 253 23.74 0.56 2.09
CA TYR A 253 24.88 0.46 3.00
C TYR A 253 24.83 1.55 4.06
N ALA A 254 24.48 2.77 3.69
CA ALA A 254 24.33 3.87 4.66
C ALA A 254 23.15 3.67 5.62
N ASN A 255 22.13 2.93 5.19
CA ASN A 255 20.95 2.60 6.00
C ASN A 255 21.05 1.24 6.71
N TYR A 256 22.15 0.52 6.58
CA TYR A 256 22.41 -0.71 7.32
C TYR A 256 23.34 -0.43 8.51
N ASN A 257 22.78 -0.18 9.69
CA ASN A 257 23.55 -0.03 10.92
C ASN A 257 23.13 -1.09 11.94
N LYS A 258 23.77 -2.26 11.88
CA LYS A 258 23.54 -3.33 12.85
C LYS A 258 24.19 -2.97 14.17
N LEU A 259 23.37 -2.84 15.22
CA LEU A 259 23.79 -2.47 16.56
C LEU A 259 23.34 -3.52 17.57
N THR A 260 24.10 -3.69 18.64
CA THR A 260 23.57 -4.35 19.84
C THR A 260 22.49 -3.46 20.47
N VAL A 261 21.54 -4.04 21.19
CA VAL A 261 20.53 -3.25 21.94
C VAL A 261 21.20 -2.31 22.95
N ASP A 262 22.33 -2.72 23.52
CA ASP A 262 23.13 -1.89 24.43
C ASP A 262 23.73 -0.68 23.70
N ASP A 263 24.28 -0.85 22.50
CA ASP A 263 24.82 0.25 21.71
C ASP A 263 23.71 1.19 21.21
N PHE A 264 22.56 0.66 20.82
CA PHE A 264 21.42 1.48 20.45
C PHE A 264 20.89 2.29 21.66
N SER A 265 20.88 1.69 22.84
CA SER A 265 20.53 2.37 24.10
C SER A 265 21.50 3.49 24.47
N LYS A 266 22.75 3.49 23.98
CA LYS A 266 23.66 4.64 24.16
C LYS A 266 23.28 5.83 23.27
N ILE A 267 22.60 5.59 22.14
CA ILE A 267 22.16 6.64 21.20
C ILE A 267 20.92 7.35 21.75
N ALA A 268 19.95 6.58 22.27
CA ALA A 268 18.71 7.10 22.83
C ALA A 268 18.39 6.42 24.19
N PRO A 269 19.10 6.77 25.26
CA PRO A 269 18.95 6.11 26.57
C PRO A 269 17.56 6.30 27.18
N SER A 270 16.88 7.42 26.90
CA SER A 270 15.55 7.71 27.43
C SER A 270 14.49 6.74 26.90
N MET A 271 14.74 6.06 25.78
CA MET A 271 13.82 5.09 25.19
C MET A 271 13.68 3.79 25.99
N ASN A 272 14.68 3.45 26.81
CA ASN A 272 14.72 2.20 27.55
C ASN A 272 14.35 0.97 26.67
N TRP A 273 15.05 0.81 25.54
CA TRP A 273 14.69 -0.12 24.46
C TRP A 273 14.38 -1.53 24.93
N LYS A 274 15.15 -2.05 25.89
CA LYS A 274 14.91 -3.39 26.45
C LYS A 274 13.52 -3.50 27.09
N ASN A 275 13.14 -2.55 27.94
CA ASN A 275 11.82 -2.52 28.55
C ASN A 275 10.72 -2.29 27.49
N LEU A 276 10.99 -1.41 26.51
CA LEU A 276 10.06 -1.16 25.41
C LEU A 276 9.76 -2.45 24.61
N PHE A 277 10.79 -3.23 24.29
CA PHE A 277 10.66 -4.52 23.59
C PHE A 277 9.89 -5.54 24.42
N GLU A 278 10.16 -5.61 25.73
CA GLU A 278 9.42 -6.49 26.64
C GLU A 278 7.92 -6.16 26.66
N GLN A 279 7.57 -4.87 26.70
CA GLN A 279 6.17 -4.41 26.62
C GLN A 279 5.50 -4.71 25.28
N MET A 280 6.28 -4.69 24.18
CA MET A 280 5.83 -5.09 22.85
C MET A 280 5.79 -6.62 22.66
N ASN A 281 6.07 -7.42 23.70
CA ASN A 281 6.22 -8.88 23.66
C ASN A 281 7.34 -9.39 22.74
N LEU A 282 8.34 -8.55 22.45
CA LEU A 282 9.54 -8.90 21.71
C LEU A 282 10.60 -9.41 22.70
N LYS A 283 10.85 -10.71 22.67
CA LYS A 283 11.76 -11.38 23.62
C LYS A 283 13.09 -11.71 22.97
N ASN A 284 14.15 -11.71 23.78
CA ASN A 284 15.50 -12.13 23.39
C ASN A 284 16.07 -11.33 22.20
N ILE A 285 15.75 -10.04 22.12
CA ILE A 285 16.33 -9.14 21.13
C ILE A 285 17.71 -8.69 21.63
N ASP A 286 18.77 -9.14 20.97
CA ASP A 286 20.16 -8.77 21.29
C ASP A 286 20.73 -7.74 20.32
N THR A 287 20.23 -7.71 19.09
CA THR A 287 20.69 -6.89 17.98
C THR A 287 19.53 -6.38 17.15
N VAL A 288 19.72 -5.19 16.57
CA VAL A 288 18.74 -4.49 15.74
C VAL A 288 19.46 -3.84 14.55
N ILE A 289 18.72 -3.53 13.49
CA ILE A 289 19.22 -2.74 12.37
C ILE A 289 18.59 -1.35 12.46
N VAL A 290 19.42 -0.32 12.52
CA VAL A 290 18.99 1.07 12.64
C VAL A 290 19.28 1.80 11.33
N GLY A 291 18.24 2.21 10.61
CA GLY A 291 18.33 2.94 9.35
C GLY A 291 19.10 4.25 9.49
N GLN A 292 18.63 5.11 10.41
CA GLN A 292 19.14 6.48 10.58
C GLN A 292 19.51 6.71 12.06
N PRO A 293 20.70 6.30 12.52
CA PRO A 293 21.11 6.46 13.91
C PRO A 293 21.07 7.92 14.42
N GLU A 294 21.31 8.89 13.54
CA GLU A 294 21.22 10.32 13.85
C GLU A 294 19.79 10.80 14.17
N PHE A 295 18.77 10.18 13.58
CA PHE A 295 17.37 10.49 13.88
C PHE A 295 17.05 10.16 15.35
N TYR A 296 17.55 9.02 15.85
CA TYR A 296 17.31 8.60 17.23
C TYR A 296 18.01 9.49 18.26
N LYS A 297 19.08 10.22 17.89
CA LYS A 297 19.65 11.27 18.75
C LYS A 297 18.68 12.44 18.91
N GLN A 298 17.92 12.77 17.86
CA GLN A 298 16.88 13.79 17.95
C GLN A 298 15.67 13.29 18.74
N VAL A 299 15.28 12.02 18.59
CA VAL A 299 14.25 11.39 19.45
C VAL A 299 14.62 11.54 20.92
N GLU A 300 15.85 11.19 21.29
CA GLU A 300 16.39 11.38 22.64
C GLU A 300 16.32 12.84 23.11
N ALA A 301 16.67 13.79 22.24
CA ALA A 301 16.61 15.21 22.57
C ALA A 301 15.18 15.71 22.79
N SER A 302 14.20 15.16 22.06
CA SER A 302 12.79 15.50 22.17
C SER A 302 12.10 14.92 23.42
N MET A 303 12.75 14.00 24.14
CA MET A 303 12.24 13.39 25.37
C MET A 303 12.70 14.08 26.67
N LYS A 304 13.55 15.11 26.57
CA LYS A 304 14.10 15.88 27.69
C LYS A 304 13.46 17.27 27.78
#